data_AF-A0A1X0QG31-F1
#
_entry.id   AF-A0A1X0QG31-F1
#
_cell.length_a   1.000
_cell.length_b   1.000
_cell.length_c   1.000
_cell.angle_alpha   90.00
_cell.angle_beta   90.00
_cell.angle_gamma   90.00
#
_symmetry.space_group_name_H-M   'P 1'
#
loop_
_entity.id
_entity.type
_entity.pdbx_description
1 polymer ?
#
loop_
_entity_poly.entity_id
_entity_poly.type
_entity_poly.pdbx_seq_one_letter_code
_entity_poly.pdbx_strand_id
1 'polypeptide(L)'
;MLNPFVLRIKLSENNLILNETMISSMEFTEMFINSIINKFNTRFNDFYSVNEFANRTKLIEMINLVKNDLDRFILVMYAFYIYDEVKLLTKQKFVYDCFHFNVIDAGEYLRFTYENIKTSFVPSADVTLALMTYFDKNYCKEKESIKFDNKNKDLDKLAKILLFRQNLKNINYVQNGRFLELTASNLKIKLGLYGTIEHPSWIIISVEGFNEKVLKMIKTNFNDKLNNLIDFMSYYKLKVKAREIYNQLTNKTGDLLKFTGKYKNNLIRGELTNENKLNIFVRNQTEEYKINSLKDLK
;
A
#
# COMPACT_ATOMS: atom_id res chain seq x y z
N MET A 1 35.04 -19.06 27.20
CA MET A 1 35.45 -18.11 26.17
C MET A 1 34.38 -18.09 25.10
N LEU A 2 33.61 -17.01 25.00
CA LEU A 2 32.62 -16.83 23.93
C LEU A 2 33.37 -16.54 22.64
N ASN A 3 33.10 -17.32 21.60
CA ASN A 3 33.64 -17.12 20.25
C ASN A 3 33.38 -15.66 19.84
N PRO A 4 34.38 -14.90 19.36
CA PRO A 4 34.15 -13.53 18.90
C PRO A 4 33.06 -13.56 17.83
N PHE A 5 32.02 -12.76 18.02
CA PHE A 5 30.84 -12.74 17.16
C PHE A 5 31.26 -12.29 15.75
N VAL A 6 31.40 -13.25 14.83
CA VAL A 6 31.76 -12.97 13.44
C VAL A 6 30.50 -12.58 12.67
N LEU A 7 30.35 -11.29 12.33
CA LEU A 7 29.26 -10.78 11.50
C LEU A 7 29.50 -11.19 10.05
N ARG A 8 28.50 -11.81 9.40
CA ARG A 8 28.57 -12.17 7.98
C ARG A 8 27.95 -11.05 7.13
N ILE A 9 28.73 -10.51 6.21
CA ILE A 9 28.41 -9.39 5.33
C ILE A 9 28.05 -9.96 3.96
N LYS A 10 26.86 -9.63 3.49
CA LYS A 10 26.42 -9.94 2.13
C LYS A 10 27.02 -8.94 1.16
N LEU A 11 27.84 -9.42 0.22
CA LEU A 11 28.29 -8.60 -0.91
C LEU A 11 27.21 -8.67 -2.00
N SER A 12 26.62 -7.53 -2.36
CA SER A 12 25.74 -7.48 -3.53
C SER A 12 26.60 -7.31 -4.78
N GLU A 13 26.92 -8.42 -5.45
CA GLU A 13 27.29 -8.33 -6.86
C GLU A 13 26.02 -8.28 -7.71
N ASN A 14 26.02 -7.38 -8.68
CA ASN A 14 24.97 -7.11 -9.66
C ASN A 14 23.97 -8.27 -9.85
N ASN A 15 22.75 -8.10 -9.31
CA ASN A 15 21.43 -8.67 -9.61
C ASN A 15 21.22 -10.02 -10.36
N LEU A 16 22.22 -10.85 -10.65
CA LEU A 16 22.05 -11.97 -11.58
C LEU A 16 22.80 -13.26 -11.25
N ILE A 17 23.49 -13.38 -10.11
CA ILE A 17 24.13 -14.65 -9.73
C ILE A 17 23.80 -15.03 -8.28
N LEU A 18 23.15 -16.18 -8.12
CA LEU A 18 22.67 -16.82 -6.89
C LEU A 18 23.79 -17.30 -5.92
N ASN A 19 25.05 -16.94 -6.17
CA ASN A 19 26.14 -17.24 -5.25
C ASN A 19 26.34 -16.07 -4.29
N GLU A 20 25.53 -16.05 -3.23
CA GLU A 20 25.71 -15.10 -2.14
C GLU A 20 27.03 -15.38 -1.42
N THR A 21 28.08 -14.62 -1.74
CA THR A 21 29.33 -14.66 -0.99
C THR A 21 29.17 -13.87 0.30
N MET A 22 29.28 -14.58 1.41
CA MET A 22 29.22 -14.02 2.76
C MET A 22 30.64 -13.93 3.29
N ILE A 23 31.13 -12.73 3.55
CA ILE A 23 32.45 -12.51 4.18
C ILE A 23 32.27 -12.13 5.64
N SER A 24 33.21 -12.50 6.49
CA SER A 24 33.21 -12.04 7.88
C SER A 24 33.55 -10.54 8.00
N SER A 25 33.13 -9.91 9.10
CA SER A 25 33.56 -8.55 9.45
C SER A 25 35.08 -8.44 9.64
N MET A 26 35.72 -9.52 10.09
CA MET A 26 37.16 -9.61 10.21
C MET A 26 37.83 -9.61 8.84
N GLU A 27 37.40 -10.50 7.93
CA GLU A 27 37.89 -10.53 6.54
C GLU A 27 37.63 -9.21 5.82
N PHE A 28 36.47 -8.57 6.03
CA PHE A 28 36.18 -7.26 5.45
C PHE A 28 37.15 -6.17 5.94
N THR A 29 37.45 -6.16 7.24
CA THR A 29 38.39 -5.19 7.83
C THR A 29 39.80 -5.42 7.30
N GLU A 30 40.23 -6.67 7.21
CA GLU A 30 41.53 -7.05 6.64
C GLU A 30 41.64 -6.65 5.16
N MET A 31 40.61 -6.93 4.36
CA MET A 31 40.56 -6.52 2.95
C MET A 31 40.64 -5.00 2.79
N PHE A 32 39.95 -4.24 3.66
CA PHE A 32 39.99 -2.79 3.65
C PHE A 32 41.39 -2.24 3.98
N ILE A 33 42.01 -2.74 5.06
CA ILE A 33 43.37 -2.34 5.47
C ILE A 33 44.37 -2.67 4.36
N ASN A 34 44.30 -3.88 3.81
CA ASN A 34 45.19 -4.32 2.73
C ASN A 34 45.00 -3.47 1.46
N SER A 35 43.78 -3.08 1.12
CA SER A 35 43.50 -2.13 0.02
C SER A 35 44.18 -0.78 0.24
N ILE A 36 44.09 -0.22 1.45
CA ILE A 36 44.77 1.04 1.79
C ILE A 36 46.29 0.89 1.67
N ILE A 37 46.87 -0.15 2.28
CA ILE A 37 48.32 -0.41 2.23
C ILE A 37 48.79 -0.56 0.78
N ASN A 38 48.04 -1.28 -0.06
CA ASN A 38 48.37 -1.43 -1.48
C ASN A 38 48.31 -0.11 -2.25
N LYS A 39 47.34 0.76 -1.96
CA LYS A 39 47.27 2.11 -2.56
C LYS A 39 48.50 2.95 -2.19
N PHE A 40 48.90 2.92 -0.92
CA PHE A 40 50.11 3.62 -0.48
C PHE A 40 51.38 3.03 -1.12
N ASN A 41 51.55 1.71 -1.11
CA ASN A 41 52.71 1.03 -1.69
C ASN A 41 52.86 1.32 -3.20
N THR A 42 51.75 1.23 -3.95
CA THR A 42 51.75 1.56 -5.39
C THR A 42 52.20 2.99 -5.62
N ARG A 43 51.68 3.93 -4.81
CA ARG A 43 52.03 5.35 -4.96
C ARG A 43 53.47 5.64 -4.58
N PHE A 44 53.97 5.09 -3.47
CA PHE A 44 55.36 5.28 -3.05
C PHE A 44 56.36 4.68 -4.04
N ASN A 45 55.99 3.62 -4.75
CA ASN A 45 56.80 3.08 -5.85
C ASN A 45 56.84 4.03 -7.07
N ASP A 46 55.74 4.73 -7.37
CA ASP A 46 55.68 5.71 -8.48
C ASP A 46 56.45 7.02 -8.21
N PHE A 47 56.72 7.34 -6.95
CA PHE A 47 57.37 8.60 -6.54
C PHE A 47 58.76 8.80 -7.13
N TYR A 48 59.45 7.73 -7.51
CA TYR A 48 60.81 7.77 -8.03
C TYR A 48 60.94 8.20 -9.50
N SER A 49 59.84 8.50 -10.21
CA SER A 49 59.87 8.67 -11.67
C SER A 49 59.21 9.94 -12.25
N VAL A 50 58.67 10.86 -11.43
CA VAL A 50 57.85 12.00 -11.91
C VAL A 50 58.21 13.33 -11.24
N ASN A 51 58.02 14.43 -11.98
CA ASN A 51 58.22 15.83 -11.58
C ASN A 51 57.52 16.19 -10.25
N GLU A 52 58.19 16.95 -9.37
CA GLU A 52 57.80 17.20 -7.96
C GLU A 52 56.39 17.77 -7.79
N PHE A 53 56.00 18.71 -8.64
CA PHE A 53 54.69 19.37 -8.59
C PHE A 53 53.52 18.42 -8.95
N ALA A 54 53.74 17.55 -9.94
CA ALA A 54 52.76 16.53 -10.32
C ALA A 54 52.61 15.46 -9.23
N ASN A 55 53.69 15.16 -8.51
CA ASN A 55 53.66 14.24 -7.37
C ASN A 55 52.90 14.80 -6.18
N ARG A 56 53.05 16.09 -5.87
CA ARG A 56 52.29 16.76 -4.80
C ARG A 56 50.78 16.74 -5.06
N THR A 57 50.35 17.05 -6.28
CA THR A 57 48.92 17.07 -6.64
C THR A 57 48.30 15.68 -6.54
N LYS A 58 48.96 14.68 -7.12
CA LYS A 58 48.51 13.27 -7.07
C LYS A 58 48.53 12.69 -5.64
N LEU A 59 49.45 13.14 -4.78
CA LEU A 59 49.46 12.76 -3.36
C LEU A 59 48.22 13.29 -2.64
N ILE A 60 47.86 14.56 -2.88
CA ILE A 60 46.65 15.17 -2.30
C ILE A 60 45.39 14.44 -2.79
N GLU A 61 45.32 14.10 -4.07
CA GLU A 61 44.22 13.30 -4.63
C GLU A 61 44.10 11.92 -3.96
N MET A 62 45.22 11.21 -3.79
CA MET A 62 45.24 9.93 -3.07
C MET A 62 44.78 10.07 -1.62
N ILE A 63 45.26 11.08 -0.89
CA ILE A 63 44.85 11.34 0.50
C ILE A 63 43.35 11.62 0.58
N ASN A 64 42.80 12.39 -0.36
CA ASN A 64 41.35 12.65 -0.42
C ASN A 64 40.54 11.39 -0.73
N LEU A 65 41.04 10.51 -1.60
CA LEU A 65 40.41 9.21 -1.88
C LEU A 65 40.43 8.31 -0.64
N VAL A 66 41.57 8.21 0.05
CA VAL A 66 41.70 7.43 1.28
C VAL A 66 40.80 7.98 2.39
N LYS A 67 40.69 9.32 2.50
CA LYS A 67 39.76 9.96 3.44
C LYS A 67 38.31 9.55 3.17
N ASN A 68 37.87 9.61 1.91
CA ASN A 68 36.51 9.20 1.54
C ASN A 68 36.26 7.71 1.80
N ASP A 69 37.26 6.85 1.55
CA ASP A 69 37.18 5.42 1.85
C ASP A 69 37.09 5.17 3.37
N LEU A 70 37.82 5.94 4.18
CA LEU A 70 37.73 5.91 5.65
C LEU A 70 36.36 6.37 6.16
N ASP A 71 35.80 7.44 5.60
CA ASP A 71 34.46 7.92 5.94
C ASP A 71 33.40 6.84 5.66
N ARG A 72 33.52 6.13 4.52
CA ARG A 72 32.64 4.99 4.17
C ARG A 72 32.86 3.79 5.09
N PHE A 73 34.09 3.50 5.45
CA PHE A 73 34.41 2.43 6.40
C PHE A 73 33.79 2.70 7.78
N ILE A 74 33.87 3.94 8.26
CA ILE A 74 33.23 4.37 9.50
C ILE A 74 31.71 4.14 9.45
N LEU A 75 31.05 4.45 8.34
CA LEU A 75 29.61 4.17 8.17
C LEU A 75 29.29 2.68 8.25
N VAL A 76 30.13 1.81 7.68
CA VAL A 76 29.97 0.35 7.77
C VAL A 76 30.17 -0.13 9.22
N MET A 77 31.13 0.43 9.95
CA MET A 77 31.33 0.12 11.37
C MET A 77 30.16 0.57 12.24
N TYR A 78 29.58 1.75 11.97
CA TYR A 78 28.33 2.18 12.62
C TYR A 78 27.16 1.26 12.31
N ALA A 79 27.06 0.74 11.08
CA ALA A 79 26.06 -0.24 10.72
C ALA A 79 26.24 -1.56 11.50
N PHE A 80 27.47 -2.01 11.76
CA PHE A 80 27.73 -3.15 12.65
C PHE A 80 27.38 -2.87 14.10
N TYR A 81 27.65 -1.65 14.59
CA TYR A 81 27.29 -1.26 15.95
C TYR A 81 25.77 -1.32 16.20
N ILE A 82 24.97 -0.90 15.21
CA ILE A 82 23.50 -0.91 15.28
C ILE A 82 22.92 -2.29 14.89
N TYR A 83 23.74 -3.19 14.34
CA TYR A 83 23.26 -4.48 13.84
C TYR A 83 22.57 -5.31 14.91
N ASP A 84 23.04 -5.32 16.15
CA ASP A 84 22.41 -6.08 17.23
C ASP A 84 20.96 -5.63 17.50
N GLU A 85 20.65 -4.34 17.31
CA GLU A 85 19.27 -3.81 17.41
C GLU A 85 18.41 -4.22 16.21
N VAL A 86 19.00 -4.28 15.01
CA VAL A 86 18.29 -4.61 13.75
C VAL A 86 18.21 -6.11 13.48
N LYS A 87 19.04 -6.92 14.14
CA LYS A 87 19.11 -8.39 14.00
C LYS A 87 17.79 -9.07 14.34
N LEU A 88 17.08 -8.54 15.34
CA LEU A 88 15.78 -9.08 15.75
C LEU A 88 14.71 -8.81 14.69
N LEU A 89 14.74 -7.61 14.07
CA LEU A 89 13.86 -7.22 12.97
C LEU A 89 14.14 -8.02 11.69
N THR A 90 15.41 -8.25 11.35
CA THR A 90 15.78 -9.08 10.19
C THR A 90 15.42 -10.55 10.40
N LYS A 91 15.58 -11.08 11.62
CA LYS A 91 15.13 -12.44 11.96
C LYS A 91 13.61 -12.58 11.84
N GLN A 92 12.83 -11.60 12.33
CA GLN A 92 11.38 -11.60 12.19
C GLN A 92 10.94 -11.53 10.72
N LYS A 93 11.60 -10.69 9.91
CA LYS A 93 11.35 -10.61 8.47
C LYS A 93 11.65 -11.93 7.75
N PHE A 94 12.81 -12.54 8.02
CA PHE A 94 13.18 -13.83 7.43
C PHE A 94 12.19 -14.94 7.79
N VAL A 95 11.78 -15.01 9.06
CA VAL A 95 10.77 -15.96 9.54
C VAL A 95 9.43 -15.72 8.82
N TYR A 96 8.99 -14.47 8.70
CA TYR A 96 7.79 -14.10 7.96
C TYR A 96 7.86 -14.54 6.49
N ASP A 97 8.98 -14.25 5.81
CA ASP A 97 9.19 -14.58 4.40
C ASP A 97 9.23 -16.11 4.19
N CYS A 98 9.92 -16.88 5.04
CA CYS A 98 9.93 -18.35 4.99
C CYS A 98 8.54 -18.96 5.24
N PHE A 99 7.78 -18.45 6.21
CA PHE A 99 6.42 -18.95 6.46
C PHE A 99 5.46 -18.61 5.32
N HIS A 100 5.56 -17.41 4.73
CA HIS A 100 4.73 -17.04 3.57
C HIS A 100 5.06 -17.86 2.33
N PHE A 101 6.35 -18.07 2.04
CA PHE A 101 6.79 -18.86 0.89
C PHE A 101 6.28 -20.31 0.97
N ASN A 102 6.38 -20.94 2.15
CA ASN A 102 5.89 -22.31 2.37
C ASN A 102 4.36 -22.45 2.22
N VAL A 103 3.58 -21.43 2.59
CA VAL A 103 2.11 -21.46 2.45
C VAL A 103 1.70 -21.32 0.98
N ILE A 104 2.41 -20.51 0.19
CA ILE A 104 2.16 -20.34 -1.24
C ILE A 104 2.49 -21.64 -1.99
N ASP A 105 3.65 -22.25 -1.72
CA ASP A 105 4.06 -23.50 -2.36
C ASP A 105 3.14 -24.67 -1.99
N ALA A 106 2.70 -24.76 -0.73
CA ALA A 106 1.69 -25.74 -0.33
C ALA A 106 0.34 -25.52 -1.06
N GLY A 107 -0.05 -24.26 -1.27
CA GLY A 107 -1.24 -23.90 -2.05
C GLY A 107 -1.13 -24.30 -3.53
N GLU A 108 0.00 -24.02 -4.17
CA GLU A 108 0.28 -24.43 -5.55
C GLU A 108 0.35 -25.95 -5.70
N TYR A 109 0.95 -26.66 -4.73
CA TYR A 109 0.98 -28.12 -4.73
C TYR A 109 -0.44 -28.71 -4.61
N LEU A 110 -1.28 -28.18 -3.73
CA LEU A 110 -2.68 -28.63 -3.59
C LEU A 110 -3.49 -28.35 -4.86
N ARG A 111 -3.30 -27.19 -5.48
CA ARG A 111 -3.92 -26.84 -6.76
C ARG A 111 -3.51 -27.81 -7.87
N PHE A 112 -2.21 -28.04 -8.03
CA PHE A 112 -1.69 -28.96 -9.04
C PHE A 112 -2.21 -30.39 -8.82
N THR A 113 -2.23 -30.85 -7.57
CA THR A 113 -2.78 -32.16 -7.20
C THR A 113 -4.28 -32.26 -7.52
N TYR A 114 -5.06 -31.22 -7.24
CA TYR A 114 -6.49 -31.19 -7.55
C TYR A 114 -6.77 -31.21 -9.06
N GLU A 115 -6.02 -30.46 -9.87
CA GLU A 115 -6.16 -30.50 -11.33
C GLU A 115 -5.81 -31.88 -11.92
N ASN A 116 -4.78 -32.54 -11.39
CA ASN A 116 -4.45 -33.91 -11.78
C ASN A 116 -5.50 -34.95 -11.33
N ILE A 117 -6.14 -34.72 -10.19
CA ILE A 117 -7.24 -35.57 -9.72
C ILE A 117 -8.46 -35.45 -10.65
N LYS A 118 -8.78 -34.25 -11.16
CA LYS A 118 -9.91 -34.06 -12.11
C LYS A 118 -9.77 -34.91 -13.36
N THR A 119 -8.57 -34.98 -13.93
CA THR A 119 -8.31 -35.76 -15.15
C THR A 119 -8.32 -37.28 -14.90
N SER A 120 -8.22 -37.69 -13.64
CA SER A 120 -8.28 -39.10 -13.21
C SER A 120 -9.72 -39.60 -13.05
N PHE A 121 -10.72 -38.72 -13.03
CA PHE A 121 -12.12 -39.12 -13.00
C PHE A 121 -12.63 -39.39 -14.40
N VAL A 122 -12.94 -40.66 -14.69
CA VAL A 122 -13.74 -41.03 -15.85
C VAL A 122 -15.20 -40.83 -15.47
N PRO A 123 -15.92 -39.84 -16.03
CA PRO A 123 -17.34 -39.66 -15.72
C PRO A 123 -18.13 -40.90 -16.17
N SER A 124 -19.11 -41.31 -15.37
CA SER A 124 -20.02 -42.39 -15.74
C SER A 124 -20.75 -42.04 -17.03
N ALA A 125 -20.82 -42.98 -17.97
CA ALA A 125 -21.50 -42.78 -19.25
C ALA A 125 -23.01 -42.56 -19.04
N ASP A 126 -23.50 -41.36 -19.37
CA ASP A 126 -24.94 -41.07 -19.39
C ASP A 126 -25.53 -41.52 -20.72
N VAL A 127 -25.89 -42.81 -20.76
CA VAL A 127 -26.47 -43.47 -21.94
C VAL A 127 -27.80 -42.82 -22.34
N THR A 128 -28.55 -42.27 -21.37
CA THR A 128 -29.83 -41.62 -21.63
C THR A 128 -29.65 -40.31 -22.37
N LEU A 129 -28.70 -39.47 -21.92
CA LEU A 129 -28.35 -38.23 -22.60
C LEU A 129 -27.81 -38.49 -24.02
N ALA A 130 -27.00 -39.54 -24.19
CA ALA A 130 -26.47 -39.94 -25.49
C ALA A 130 -27.59 -40.35 -26.46
N LEU A 131 -28.55 -41.17 -26.01
CA LEU A 131 -29.71 -41.57 -26.82
C LEU A 131 -30.62 -40.38 -27.14
N MET A 132 -30.91 -39.51 -26.18
CA MET A 132 -31.72 -38.32 -26.39
C MET A 132 -31.09 -37.36 -27.41
N THR A 133 -29.77 -37.19 -27.38
CA THR A 133 -29.04 -36.36 -28.36
C THR A 133 -28.98 -37.00 -29.75
N TYR A 134 -28.97 -38.34 -29.83
CA TYR A 134 -28.99 -39.05 -31.11
C TYR A 134 -30.31 -38.86 -31.86
N PHE A 135 -31.44 -38.95 -31.14
CA PHE A 135 -32.78 -38.79 -31.72
C PHE A 135 -33.19 -37.32 -31.90
N ASP A 136 -32.68 -36.42 -31.06
CA ASP A 136 -32.86 -34.97 -31.20
C ASP A 136 -31.52 -34.24 -31.08
N LYS A 137 -30.97 -33.83 -32.24
CA LYS A 137 -29.69 -33.10 -32.33
C LYS A 137 -29.71 -31.74 -31.61
N ASN A 138 -30.89 -31.21 -31.28
CA ASN A 138 -31.04 -29.96 -30.56
C ASN A 138 -31.34 -30.16 -29.06
N TYR A 139 -31.47 -31.40 -28.57
CA TYR A 139 -31.74 -31.70 -27.17
C TYR A 139 -30.76 -31.01 -26.19
N CYS A 140 -29.48 -30.94 -26.59
CA CYS A 140 -28.43 -30.27 -25.81
C CYS A 140 -28.29 -28.77 -26.10
N LYS A 141 -28.99 -28.20 -27.09
CA LYS A 141 -28.84 -26.80 -27.50
C LYS A 141 -29.71 -25.81 -26.73
N GLU A 142 -30.74 -26.25 -26.02
CA GLU A 142 -31.71 -25.32 -25.39
C GLU A 142 -31.63 -25.19 -23.85
N LYS A 143 -30.64 -25.80 -23.19
CA LYS A 143 -30.49 -25.71 -21.72
C LYS A 143 -29.31 -24.86 -21.23
N GLU A 144 -28.79 -23.94 -22.05
CA GLU A 144 -27.84 -22.92 -21.57
C GLU A 144 -28.48 -21.73 -20.84
N SER A 145 -29.77 -21.79 -20.48
CA SER A 145 -30.24 -20.99 -19.34
C SER A 145 -29.84 -21.69 -18.04
N ILE A 146 -28.54 -21.77 -17.75
CA ILE A 146 -28.10 -22.12 -16.40
C ILE A 146 -28.55 -20.97 -15.50
N LYS A 147 -29.74 -21.10 -14.91
CA LYS A 147 -30.10 -20.38 -13.70
C LYS A 147 -29.18 -20.89 -12.61
N PHE A 148 -27.99 -20.29 -12.52
CA PHE A 148 -27.08 -20.50 -11.42
C PHE A 148 -27.72 -19.92 -10.15
N ASP A 149 -28.49 -20.75 -9.45
CA ASP A 149 -29.21 -20.36 -8.23
C ASP A 149 -28.29 -20.20 -7.00
N ASN A 150 -26.96 -20.20 -7.19
CA ASN A 150 -25.97 -19.98 -6.13
C ASN A 150 -24.86 -18.98 -6.49
N LYS A 151 -24.91 -18.30 -7.65
CA LYS A 151 -23.82 -17.38 -8.09
C LYS A 151 -23.59 -16.17 -7.17
N ASN A 152 -24.57 -15.79 -6.34
CA ASN A 152 -24.42 -14.65 -5.45
C ASN A 152 -23.72 -14.98 -4.12
N LYS A 153 -23.80 -16.21 -3.59
CA LYS A 153 -23.26 -16.51 -2.25
C LYS A 153 -21.74 -16.41 -2.17
N ASP A 154 -21.04 -16.88 -3.21
CA ASP A 154 -19.57 -16.82 -3.22
C ASP A 154 -19.07 -15.42 -3.59
N LEU A 155 -19.78 -14.71 -4.46
CA LEU A 155 -19.53 -13.28 -4.72
C LEU A 155 -19.83 -12.41 -3.49
N ASP A 156 -20.85 -12.76 -2.71
CA ASP A 156 -21.19 -12.12 -1.42
C ASP A 156 -20.07 -12.32 -0.40
N LYS A 157 -19.57 -13.55 -0.26
CA LYS A 157 -18.44 -13.85 0.63
C LYS A 157 -17.20 -13.07 0.19
N LEU A 158 -16.89 -13.07 -1.10
CA LEU A 158 -15.73 -12.38 -1.65
C LEU A 158 -15.85 -10.85 -1.49
N ALA A 159 -17.04 -10.28 -1.74
CA ALA A 159 -17.33 -8.87 -1.47
C ALA A 159 -17.13 -8.52 0.02
N LYS A 160 -17.62 -9.36 0.94
CA LYS A 160 -17.45 -9.16 2.39
C LYS A 160 -15.98 -9.20 2.83
N ILE A 161 -15.20 -10.15 2.31
CA ILE A 161 -13.75 -10.25 2.58
C ILE A 161 -13.04 -8.98 2.10
N LEU A 162 -13.35 -8.51 0.89
CA LEU A 162 -12.76 -7.28 0.35
C LEU A 162 -13.14 -6.04 1.17
N LEU A 163 -14.39 -5.96 1.65
CA LEU A 163 -14.85 -4.85 2.49
C LEU A 163 -14.22 -4.86 3.88
N PHE A 164 -13.96 -6.04 4.45
CA PHE A 164 -13.30 -6.16 5.76
C PHE A 164 -11.89 -5.56 5.76
N ARG A 165 -11.22 -5.53 4.60
CA ARG A 165 -9.91 -4.88 4.43
C ARG A 165 -9.99 -3.35 4.32
N GLN A 166 -11.19 -2.77 4.16
CA GLN A 166 -11.35 -1.33 3.95
C GLN A 166 -11.81 -0.60 5.22
N ASN A 167 -11.35 0.64 5.39
CA ASN A 167 -11.73 1.47 6.52
C ASN A 167 -13.07 2.20 6.27
N LEU A 168 -14.19 1.52 6.56
CA LEU A 168 -15.55 2.04 6.34
C LEU A 168 -16.12 2.83 7.54
N LYS A 169 -15.32 3.12 8.58
CA LYS A 169 -15.81 3.65 9.88
C LYS A 169 -16.68 4.91 9.80
N ASN A 170 -16.52 5.75 8.77
CA ASN A 170 -17.18 7.06 8.66
C ASN A 170 -18.24 7.17 7.55
N ILE A 171 -18.49 6.09 6.83
CA ILE A 171 -19.37 6.04 5.65
C ILE A 171 -20.49 5.04 5.89
N ASN A 172 -21.71 5.43 5.54
CA ASN A 172 -22.83 4.53 5.55
C ASN A 172 -22.78 3.69 4.27
N TYR A 173 -22.80 2.37 4.41
CA TYR A 173 -22.76 1.46 3.27
C TYR A 173 -23.81 0.36 3.39
N VAL A 174 -24.29 -0.12 2.24
CA VAL A 174 -25.17 -1.28 2.12
C VAL A 174 -24.54 -2.22 1.10
N GLN A 175 -24.31 -3.46 1.49
CA GLN A 175 -23.80 -4.52 0.60
C GLN A 175 -24.93 -5.50 0.29
N ASN A 176 -25.15 -5.75 -0.99
CA ASN A 176 -26.16 -6.70 -1.46
C ASN A 176 -25.62 -7.47 -2.68
N GLY A 177 -25.22 -8.72 -2.49
CA GLY A 177 -24.58 -9.47 -3.56
C GLY A 177 -23.21 -8.91 -3.91
N ARG A 178 -22.94 -8.91 -5.21
CA ARG A 178 -21.81 -8.22 -5.83
C ARG A 178 -21.90 -6.68 -5.80
N PHE A 179 -22.95 -6.09 -5.24
CA PHE A 179 -23.15 -4.64 -5.27
C PHE A 179 -22.88 -4.02 -3.91
N LEU A 180 -22.20 -2.87 -3.94
CA LEU A 180 -21.92 -2.04 -2.78
C LEU A 180 -22.48 -0.65 -3.04
N GLU A 181 -23.39 -0.19 -2.19
CA GLU A 181 -23.88 1.18 -2.19
C GLU A 181 -23.21 1.94 -1.05
N LEU A 182 -22.54 3.03 -1.39
CA LEU A 182 -21.91 3.95 -0.45
C LEU A 182 -22.72 5.25 -0.41
N THR A 183 -23.06 5.70 0.80
CA THR A 183 -23.87 6.90 1.00
C THR A 183 -23.19 7.90 1.94
N ALA A 184 -23.11 9.16 1.51
CA ALA A 184 -22.57 10.27 2.29
C ALA A 184 -23.36 11.56 2.02
N SER A 185 -24.16 11.99 2.99
CA SER A 185 -25.09 13.13 2.84
C SER A 185 -25.99 12.95 1.62
N ASN A 186 -25.84 13.78 0.58
CA ASN A 186 -26.69 13.77 -0.62
C ASN A 186 -26.07 12.94 -1.75
N LEU A 187 -24.88 12.37 -1.53
CA LEU A 187 -24.13 11.58 -2.51
C LEU A 187 -24.40 10.10 -2.29
N LYS A 188 -24.77 9.41 -3.37
CA LYS A 188 -24.83 7.95 -3.42
C LYS A 188 -23.97 7.43 -4.55
N ILE A 189 -23.15 6.43 -4.26
CA ILE A 189 -22.29 5.76 -5.23
C ILE A 189 -22.59 4.28 -5.19
N LYS A 190 -23.01 3.71 -6.32
CA LYS A 190 -23.24 2.28 -6.48
C LYS A 190 -22.07 1.66 -7.22
N LEU A 191 -21.44 0.68 -6.60
CA LEU A 191 -20.32 -0.09 -7.12
C LEU A 191 -20.78 -1.52 -7.40
N GLY A 192 -20.19 -2.14 -8.41
CA GLY A 192 -20.30 -3.56 -8.68
C GLY A 192 -18.94 -4.21 -8.63
N LEU A 193 -18.90 -5.42 -8.11
CA LEU A 193 -17.72 -6.26 -8.09
C LEU A 193 -17.63 -7.04 -9.41
N TYR A 194 -16.56 -6.80 -10.16
CA TYR A 194 -16.27 -7.42 -11.45
C TYR A 194 -14.83 -7.96 -11.47
N GLY A 195 -14.46 -8.68 -12.54
CA GLY A 195 -13.16 -9.31 -12.67
C GLY A 195 -13.16 -10.79 -12.31
N THR A 196 -11.97 -11.39 -12.32
CA THR A 196 -11.77 -12.79 -11.92
C THR A 196 -11.71 -12.90 -10.40
N ILE A 197 -11.86 -14.12 -9.86
CA ILE A 197 -11.73 -14.37 -8.41
C ILE A 197 -10.34 -13.96 -7.90
N GLU A 198 -9.31 -14.11 -8.74
CA GLU A 198 -7.92 -13.75 -8.45
C GLU A 198 -7.69 -12.23 -8.44
N HIS A 199 -8.40 -11.50 -9.31
CA HIS A 199 -8.28 -10.05 -9.45
C HIS A 199 -9.65 -9.35 -9.46
N PRO A 200 -10.37 -9.36 -8.33
CA PRO A 200 -11.67 -8.72 -8.22
C PRO A 200 -11.50 -7.19 -8.08
N SER A 201 -12.28 -6.42 -8.85
CA SER A 201 -12.23 -4.96 -8.85
C SER A 201 -13.61 -4.32 -8.68
N TRP A 202 -13.66 -3.18 -7.99
CA TRP A 202 -14.88 -2.42 -7.74
C TRP A 202 -15.07 -1.36 -8.83
N ILE A 203 -16.08 -1.56 -9.66
CA ILE A 203 -16.41 -0.66 -10.78
C ILE A 203 -17.62 0.20 -10.40
N ILE A 204 -17.55 1.50 -10.71
CA ILE A 204 -18.65 2.44 -10.48
C ILE A 204 -19.76 2.21 -11.50
N ILE A 205 -20.92 1.77 -11.03
CA ILE A 205 -22.12 1.56 -11.86
C ILE A 205 -22.88 2.87 -12.01
N SER A 206 -23.20 3.52 -10.88
CA SER A 206 -23.94 4.77 -10.86
C SER A 206 -23.46 5.68 -9.74
N VAL A 207 -23.64 6.98 -9.96
CA VAL A 207 -23.41 8.02 -8.97
C VAL A 207 -24.61 8.97 -9.03
N GLU A 208 -25.20 9.26 -7.89
CA GLU A 208 -26.35 10.15 -7.74
C GLU A 208 -25.98 11.33 -6.82
N GLY A 209 -26.51 12.52 -7.10
CA GLY A 209 -26.33 13.71 -6.24
C GLY A 209 -25.39 14.79 -6.77
N PHE A 210 -24.93 14.71 -8.02
CA PHE A 210 -24.01 15.70 -8.63
C PHE A 210 -24.42 16.11 -10.06
N ASN A 211 -23.80 17.18 -10.56
CA ASN A 211 -23.85 17.52 -11.98
C ASN A 211 -23.01 16.54 -12.83
N GLU A 212 -23.30 16.45 -14.13
CA GLU A 212 -22.63 15.56 -15.08
C GLU A 212 -21.10 15.68 -15.11
N LYS A 213 -20.53 16.88 -14.93
CA LYS A 213 -19.06 17.07 -14.93
C LYS A 213 -18.40 16.37 -13.73
N VAL A 214 -18.99 16.48 -12.55
CA VAL A 214 -18.48 15.84 -11.33
C VAL A 214 -18.70 14.33 -11.39
N LEU A 215 -19.84 13.88 -11.94
CA LEU A 215 -20.11 12.46 -12.20
C LEU A 215 -19.04 11.86 -13.13
N LYS A 216 -18.70 12.56 -14.21
CA LYS A 216 -17.64 12.16 -15.14
C LYS A 216 -16.30 12.08 -14.41
N MET A 217 -15.92 13.12 -13.67
CA MET A 217 -14.66 13.14 -12.89
C MET A 217 -14.55 11.97 -11.90
N ILE A 218 -15.64 11.66 -11.19
CA ILE A 218 -15.67 10.55 -10.23
C ILE A 218 -15.44 9.20 -10.95
N LYS A 219 -16.13 9.00 -12.09
CA LYS A 219 -15.97 7.78 -12.90
C LYS A 219 -14.57 7.63 -13.48
N THR A 220 -13.92 8.72 -13.93
CA THR A 220 -12.59 8.64 -14.54
C THR A 220 -11.47 8.46 -13.52
N ASN A 221 -11.54 9.16 -12.37
CA ASN A 221 -10.40 9.27 -11.46
C ASN A 221 -10.37 8.21 -10.35
N PHE A 222 -11.50 7.57 -10.07
CA PHE A 222 -11.64 6.67 -8.92
C PHE A 222 -12.04 5.23 -9.31
N ASN A 223 -12.07 4.91 -10.61
CA ASN A 223 -12.37 3.55 -11.06
C ASN A 223 -11.34 2.57 -10.45
N ASP A 224 -11.85 1.48 -9.87
CA ASP A 224 -11.08 0.44 -9.17
C ASP A 224 -10.32 0.86 -7.88
N LYS A 225 -10.42 2.11 -7.43
CA LYS A 225 -9.77 2.59 -6.19
C LYS A 225 -10.77 2.90 -5.09
N LEU A 226 -11.33 1.84 -4.51
CA LEU A 226 -12.35 1.93 -3.44
C LEU A 226 -11.90 2.83 -2.26
N ASN A 227 -10.63 2.76 -1.84
CA ASN A 227 -10.12 3.61 -0.75
C ASN A 227 -10.14 5.10 -1.07
N ASN A 228 -9.70 5.48 -2.27
CA ASN A 228 -9.72 6.88 -2.67
C ASN A 228 -11.15 7.42 -2.75
N LEU A 229 -12.11 6.55 -3.12
CA LEU A 229 -13.52 6.90 -3.19
C LEU A 229 -14.13 7.06 -1.78
N ILE A 230 -13.73 6.21 -0.83
CA ILE A 230 -14.07 6.32 0.60
C ILE A 230 -13.50 7.63 1.17
N ASP A 231 -12.24 7.96 0.90
CA ASP A 231 -11.63 9.19 1.38
C ASP A 231 -12.31 10.43 0.79
N PHE A 232 -12.61 10.42 -0.51
CA PHE A 232 -13.36 11.47 -1.17
C PHE A 232 -14.74 11.67 -0.56
N MET A 233 -15.48 10.58 -0.31
CA MET A 233 -16.80 10.65 0.32
C MET A 233 -16.75 11.18 1.75
N SER A 234 -15.74 10.78 2.52
CA SER A 234 -15.53 11.27 3.88
C SER A 234 -15.24 12.76 3.89
N TYR A 235 -14.36 13.22 3.00
CA TYR A 235 -14.08 14.63 2.78
C TYR A 235 -15.33 15.41 2.35
N TYR A 236 -16.11 14.87 1.41
CA TYR A 236 -17.33 15.50 0.91
C TYR A 236 -18.36 15.72 2.03
N LYS A 237 -18.60 14.70 2.85
CA LYS A 237 -19.50 14.79 4.02
C LYS A 237 -19.09 15.93 4.96
N LEU A 238 -17.79 16.07 5.23
CA LEU A 238 -17.26 17.15 6.07
C LEU A 238 -17.38 18.52 5.41
N LYS A 239 -17.13 18.61 4.10
CA LYS A 239 -17.28 19.84 3.33
C LYS A 239 -18.72 20.32 3.27
N VAL A 240 -19.70 19.42 3.15
CA VAL A 240 -21.13 19.74 3.23
C VAL A 240 -21.46 20.31 4.62
N LYS A 241 -21.02 19.65 5.70
CA LYS A 241 -21.19 20.17 7.07
C LYS A 241 -20.54 21.55 7.26
N ALA A 242 -19.32 21.73 6.79
CA ALA A 242 -18.63 23.02 6.85
C ALA A 242 -19.41 24.11 6.12
N ARG A 243 -20.00 23.79 4.96
CA ARG A 243 -20.84 24.72 4.20
C ARG A 243 -22.14 25.07 4.92
N GLU A 244 -22.80 24.09 5.53
CA GLU A 244 -24.00 24.33 6.35
C GLU A 244 -23.70 25.30 7.50
N ILE A 245 -22.60 25.09 8.22
CA ILE A 245 -22.14 25.96 9.30
C ILE A 245 -21.81 27.35 8.77
N TYR A 246 -20.99 27.44 7.72
CA TYR A 246 -20.57 28.70 7.11
C TYR A 246 -21.75 29.57 6.66
N ASN A 247 -22.82 28.94 6.16
CA ASN A 247 -24.02 29.65 5.74
C ASN A 247 -24.86 30.20 6.90
N GLN A 248 -24.70 29.68 8.12
CA GLN A 248 -25.38 30.17 9.32
C GLN A 248 -24.64 31.33 10.00
N LEU A 249 -23.39 31.62 9.59
CA LEU A 249 -22.58 32.68 10.17
C LEU A 249 -22.90 34.06 9.59
N THR A 250 -22.93 35.05 10.47
CA THR A 250 -22.94 36.49 10.13
C THR A 250 -21.52 37.05 10.12
N ASN A 251 -21.24 38.10 9.35
CA ASN A 251 -19.91 38.71 9.22
C ASN A 251 -18.79 37.69 8.93
N LYS A 252 -19.08 36.77 8.02
CA LYS A 252 -18.17 35.67 7.68
C LYS A 252 -16.97 36.15 6.86
N THR A 253 -15.80 35.64 7.20
CA THR A 253 -14.53 35.86 6.50
C THR A 253 -13.84 34.52 6.26
N GLY A 254 -13.04 34.44 5.20
CA GLY A 254 -12.38 33.19 4.78
C GLY A 254 -13.24 32.31 3.87
N ASP A 255 -12.82 31.05 3.70
CA ASP A 255 -13.39 30.06 2.78
C ASP A 255 -13.89 28.80 3.52
N LEU A 256 -14.36 27.79 2.78
CA LEU A 256 -14.87 26.54 3.39
C LEU A 256 -13.78 25.68 4.07
N LEU A 257 -12.50 25.97 3.83
CA LEU A 257 -11.39 25.28 4.48
C LEU A 257 -11.05 25.96 5.81
N LYS A 258 -11.05 27.29 5.83
CA LYS A 258 -10.83 28.11 7.02
C LYS A 258 -11.78 29.29 7.01
N PHE A 259 -12.74 29.27 7.92
CA PHE A 259 -13.71 30.35 8.07
C PHE A 259 -13.79 30.87 9.48
N THR A 260 -14.12 32.15 9.58
CA THR A 260 -14.52 32.79 10.84
C THR A 260 -15.80 33.58 10.64
N GLY A 261 -16.64 33.67 11.67
CA GLY A 261 -17.87 34.46 11.63
C GLY A 261 -18.59 34.44 12.96
N LYS A 262 -19.71 35.14 13.06
CA LYS A 262 -20.51 35.23 14.30
C LYS A 262 -21.79 34.42 14.22
N TYR A 263 -22.11 33.71 15.31
CA TYR A 263 -23.38 33.01 15.51
C TYR A 263 -23.84 33.21 16.95
N LYS A 264 -25.06 33.73 17.16
CA LYS A 264 -25.62 34.07 18.49
C LYS A 264 -24.59 34.80 19.39
N ASN A 265 -23.98 35.89 18.90
CA ASN A 265 -22.92 36.68 19.56
C ASN A 265 -21.58 35.98 19.87
N ASN A 266 -21.44 34.68 19.60
CA ASN A 266 -20.16 33.99 19.71
C ASN A 266 -19.34 34.12 18.42
N LEU A 267 -18.02 34.26 18.55
CA LEU A 267 -17.11 34.16 17.41
C LEU A 267 -16.83 32.67 17.15
N ILE A 268 -17.08 32.22 15.93
CA ILE A 268 -16.90 30.84 15.50
C ILE A 268 -15.78 30.78 14.50
N ARG A 269 -14.85 29.85 14.70
CA ARG A 269 -13.77 29.52 13.78
C ARG A 269 -13.91 28.06 13.36
N GLY A 270 -14.02 27.81 12.06
CA GLY A 270 -14.00 26.48 11.49
C GLY A 270 -12.72 26.22 10.71
N GLU A 271 -12.15 25.04 10.88
CA GLU A 271 -10.96 24.59 10.14
C GLU A 271 -11.12 23.13 9.69
N LEU A 272 -11.11 22.93 8.38
CA LEU A 272 -11.06 21.60 7.76
C LEU A 272 -9.59 21.25 7.51
N THR A 273 -9.05 20.33 8.30
CA THR A 273 -7.64 19.94 8.23
C THR A 273 -7.40 18.90 7.13
N ASN A 274 -6.15 18.79 6.66
CA ASN A 274 -5.71 17.79 5.69
C ASN A 274 -5.97 16.33 6.12
N GLU A 275 -6.16 16.07 7.41
CA GLU A 275 -6.50 14.75 7.95
C GLU A 275 -8.00 14.38 7.86
N ASN A 276 -8.79 15.07 7.02
CA ASN A 276 -10.25 14.90 6.98
C ASN A 276 -10.91 15.05 8.36
N LYS A 277 -10.54 16.11 9.10
CA LYS A 277 -11.18 16.49 10.36
C LYS A 277 -11.71 17.90 10.26
N LEU A 278 -12.95 18.11 10.66
CA LEU A 278 -13.55 19.43 10.81
C LEU A 278 -13.48 19.84 12.28
N ASN A 279 -12.67 20.85 12.58
CA ASN A 279 -12.57 21.44 13.91
C ASN A 279 -13.39 22.72 13.94
N ILE A 280 -14.31 22.83 14.91
CA ILE A 280 -15.10 24.03 15.11
C ILE A 280 -14.76 24.55 16.50
N PHE A 281 -14.32 25.80 16.58
CA PHE A 281 -13.97 26.48 17.80
C PHE A 281 -14.95 27.61 18.03
N VAL A 282 -15.35 27.78 19.28
CA VAL A 282 -16.20 28.88 19.73
C VAL A 282 -15.38 29.70 20.70
N ARG A 283 -15.34 31.00 20.45
CA ARG A 283 -14.72 31.97 21.34
C ARG A 283 -15.78 32.87 21.95
N ASN A 284 -15.88 32.84 23.27
CA ASN A 284 -16.79 33.68 24.05
C ASN A 284 -15.97 34.50 25.05
N GLN A 285 -15.89 35.81 24.83
CA GLN A 285 -15.20 36.84 25.65
C GLN A 285 -13.71 36.59 26.01
N THR A 286 -13.33 35.47 26.64
CA THR A 286 -11.95 35.11 27.02
C THR A 286 -11.56 33.65 26.78
N GLU A 287 -12.50 32.74 26.52
CA GLU A 287 -12.23 31.30 26.37
C GLU A 287 -12.55 30.79 24.97
N GLU A 288 -11.73 29.85 24.47
CA GLU A 288 -11.92 29.13 23.21
C GLU A 288 -12.07 27.64 23.49
N TYR A 289 -13.18 27.05 23.06
CA TYR A 289 -13.43 25.61 23.23
C TYR A 289 -13.94 24.99 21.93
N LYS A 290 -13.67 23.69 21.78
CA LYS A 290 -14.02 22.92 20.59
C LYS A 290 -15.44 22.37 20.70
N ILE A 291 -16.25 22.59 19.67
CA ILE A 291 -17.60 22.05 19.56
C ILE A 291 -17.71 21.10 18.35
N ASN A 292 -18.70 20.21 18.38
CA ASN A 292 -18.96 19.27 17.28
C ASN A 292 -20.09 19.77 16.36
N SER A 293 -21.00 20.61 16.87
CA SER A 293 -22.10 21.22 16.11
C SER A 293 -22.48 22.60 16.65
N LEU A 294 -22.96 23.49 15.77
CA LEU A 294 -23.58 24.75 16.18
C LEU A 294 -24.83 24.56 17.04
N LYS A 295 -25.47 23.38 16.98
CA LYS A 295 -26.60 23.05 17.85
C LYS A 295 -26.21 22.91 19.33
N ASP A 296 -24.93 22.69 19.60
CA ASP A 296 -24.40 22.56 20.96
C ASP A 296 -24.29 23.93 21.67
N LEU A 297 -24.45 25.03 20.91
CA LEU A 297 -24.54 26.40 21.42
C LEU A 297 -26.00 26.74 21.77
N LYS A 298 -26.36 26.52 23.03
CA LYS A 298 -27.63 27.01 23.60
C LYS A 298 -27.66 28.53 23.58
#